data_AF-A0A816MQR8-F1
#
_entry.id   AF-A0A816MQR8-F1
#
_cell.length_a   1.000
_cell.length_b   1.000
_cell.length_c   1.000
_cell.angle_alpha   90.00
_cell.angle_beta   90.00
_cell.angle_gamma   90.00
#
_symmetry.space_group_name_H-M   'P 1'
#
loop_
_entity.id
_entity.type
_entity.pdbx_description
1 polymer ?
#
loop_
_entity_poly.entity_id
_entity_poly.type
_entity_poly.pdbx_seq_one_letter_code
_entity_poly.pdbx_strand_id
1 'polypeptide(L)'
;MLLTISIIFLFYIIYILYQYFNRTPNISPNGKYIFISGCDTGFGHGLAIKLDKQAIKLDKQGFNVLAGVFTSDNVTSLREKLSSRATVFRLDITKEEDIEAAFQLVKQKTQVLHALVNNAGIVTSGYIDWIQVDTVRQLMNVNFFGHVTMTKRFLPLLIAKPIKLDKQGFNVLAGVFTSDNVTSLREKLSSRATVFRLDITKEEDIEAAFQLVKQKTQVLHALVNNAGIVTSGYIDWIQVDTVRQLMNVNFFGHVTMTKRFLPLLIAKRDSRVINVSSICGFISLPGSTAYCASKCALESFCDCLRREMKPWVEV
;
A
#
# COMPACT_ATOMS: atom_id res chain seq x y z
N MET A 1 -34.62 11.06 -26.18
CA MET A 1 -33.75 9.94 -25.78
C MET A 1 -32.26 10.32 -25.80
N LEU A 2 -31.73 10.87 -26.90
CA LEU A 2 -30.31 11.31 -26.94
C LEU A 2 -30.00 12.47 -25.97
N LEU A 3 -30.85 13.50 -25.92
CA LEU A 3 -30.66 14.65 -25.02
C LEU A 3 -30.63 14.25 -23.53
N THR A 4 -31.52 13.34 -23.14
CA THR A 4 -31.59 12.78 -21.78
C THR A 4 -30.35 11.97 -21.42
N ILE A 5 -29.79 11.19 -22.36
CA ILE A 5 -28.55 10.43 -22.15
C ILE A 5 -27.36 11.38 -22.01
N SER A 6 -27.28 12.42 -22.84
CA SER A 6 -26.21 13.44 -22.77
C SER A 6 -26.22 14.22 -21.45
N ILE A 7 -27.40 14.54 -20.92
CA ILE A 7 -27.54 15.23 -19.62
C ILE A 7 -27.07 14.31 -18.48
N ILE A 8 -27.48 13.04 -18.46
CA ILE A 8 -27.04 12.06 -17.46
C ILE A 8 -25.51 11.89 -17.51
N PHE A 9 -24.93 11.81 -18.70
CA PHE A 9 -23.49 11.69 -18.90
C PHE A 9 -22.73 12.92 -18.40
N LEU A 10 -23.25 14.13 -18.64
CA LEU A 10 -22.67 15.37 -18.14
C LEU A 10 -22.72 15.45 -16.60
N PHE A 11 -23.84 15.10 -15.97
CA PHE A 11 -23.93 15.03 -14.51
C PHE A 11 -23.00 13.97 -13.92
N TYR A 12 -22.84 12.84 -14.61
CA TYR A 12 -21.89 11.80 -14.21
C TYR A 12 -20.43 12.28 -14.30
N ILE A 13 -20.06 13.02 -15.35
CA ILE A 13 -18.74 13.66 -15.47
C ILE A 13 -18.54 14.71 -14.37
N ILE A 14 -19.51 15.59 -14.13
CA ILE A 14 -19.43 16.59 -13.06
C ILE A 14 -19.30 15.91 -11.70
N TYR A 15 -20.04 14.83 -11.45
CA TYR A 15 -19.92 14.04 -10.23
C TYR A 15 -18.55 13.36 -10.10
N ILE A 16 -17.99 12.81 -11.19
CA ILE A 16 -16.64 12.25 -11.23
C ILE A 16 -15.60 13.35 -10.93
N LEU A 17 -15.71 14.51 -11.58
CA LEU A 17 -14.82 15.65 -11.37
C LEU A 17 -14.92 16.17 -9.94
N TYR A 18 -16.13 16.32 -9.41
CA TYR A 18 -16.36 16.68 -8.01
C TYR A 18 -15.72 15.67 -7.06
N GLN A 19 -15.91 14.36 -7.29
CA GLN A 19 -15.26 13.32 -6.49
C GLN A 19 -13.74 13.31 -6.65
N TYR A 20 -13.22 13.61 -7.84
CA TYR A 20 -11.79 13.68 -8.15
C TYR A 20 -11.13 14.86 -7.44
N PHE A 21 -11.74 16.05 -7.49
CA PHE A 21 -11.25 17.25 -6.84
C PHE A 21 -11.48 17.25 -5.32
N ASN A 22 -12.55 16.59 -4.84
CA ASN A 22 -12.82 16.41 -3.41
C ASN A 22 -12.31 15.08 -2.84
N ARG A 23 -11.27 14.50 -3.45
CA ARG A 23 -10.52 13.38 -2.85
C ARG A 23 -9.82 13.85 -1.58
N THR A 24 -10.54 13.81 -0.46
CA THR A 24 -9.91 13.73 0.86
C THR A 24 -10.30 12.40 1.47
N PRO A 25 -9.45 11.36 1.38
CA PRO A 25 -9.51 10.31 2.37
C PRO A 25 -9.23 10.98 3.72
N ASN A 26 -10.23 11.04 4.59
CA ASN A 26 -10.12 11.67 5.91
C ASN A 26 -9.40 10.69 6.85
N ILE A 27 -8.16 10.35 6.51
CA ILE A 27 -7.31 9.51 7.34
C ILE A 27 -6.97 10.35 8.56
N SER A 28 -7.55 9.99 9.72
CA SER A 28 -7.22 10.66 10.98
C SER A 28 -5.69 10.58 11.21
N PRO A 29 -5.01 11.73 11.38
CA PRO A 29 -3.56 11.80 11.55
C PRO A 29 -3.06 11.33 12.94
N ASN A 30 -3.96 11.26 13.92
CA ASN A 30 -3.62 10.97 15.32
C ASN A 30 -2.87 9.63 15.46
N GLY A 31 -1.67 9.68 16.04
CA GLY A 31 -0.84 8.50 16.32
C GLY A 31 -0.19 7.86 15.07
N LYS A 32 -0.41 8.41 13.87
CA LYS A 32 0.13 7.83 12.63
C LYS A 32 1.49 8.41 12.29
N TYR A 33 2.39 7.53 11.87
CA TYR A 33 3.76 7.86 11.48
C TYR A 33 3.94 7.67 9.97
N ILE A 34 4.49 8.67 9.30
CA ILE A 34 4.80 8.65 7.87
C ILE A 34 6.28 8.92 7.69
N PHE A 35 6.97 8.03 6.98
CA PHE A 35 8.37 8.22 6.62
C PHE A 35 8.48 8.63 5.15
N ILE A 36 9.18 9.73 4.86
CA ILE A 36 9.41 10.25 3.51
C ILE A 36 10.92 10.34 3.28
N SER A 37 11.42 9.73 2.21
CA SER A 37 12.81 9.88 1.76
C SER A 37 12.95 11.05 0.76
N GLY A 38 14.12 11.69 0.72
CA GLY A 38 14.42 12.77 -0.24
C GLY A 38 13.66 14.06 0.04
N CYS A 39 13.67 14.52 1.30
CA CYS A 39 12.96 15.72 1.71
C CYS A 39 13.77 17.02 1.56
N ASP A 40 14.94 16.97 0.91
CA ASP A 40 15.81 18.13 0.70
C ASP A 40 15.07 19.28 0.01
N THR A 41 14.39 18.98 -1.10
CA THR A 41 13.66 19.95 -1.92
C THR A 41 12.41 19.34 -2.59
N GLY A 42 11.69 20.14 -3.38
CA GLY A 42 10.65 19.64 -4.30
C GLY A 42 9.46 18.96 -3.60
N PHE A 43 8.98 17.86 -4.20
CA PHE A 43 7.76 17.17 -3.77
C PHE A 43 7.86 16.58 -2.37
N GLY A 44 8.98 15.92 -2.03
CA GLY A 44 9.21 15.36 -0.68
C GLY A 44 9.19 16.43 0.40
N HIS A 45 9.88 17.55 0.17
CA HIS A 45 9.89 18.70 1.08
C HIS A 45 8.48 19.27 1.30
N GLY A 46 7.77 19.55 0.20
CA GLY A 46 6.41 20.06 0.25
C GLY A 46 5.42 19.09 0.91
N LEU A 47 5.56 17.79 0.64
CA LEU A 47 4.74 16.75 1.23
C LEU A 47 4.99 16.62 2.74
N ALA A 48 6.24 16.67 3.19
CA ALA A 48 6.59 16.64 4.61
C ALA A 48 5.91 17.79 5.37
N ILE A 49 6.05 19.03 4.86
CA ILE A 49 5.41 20.21 5.46
C ILE A 49 3.88 20.08 5.40
N LYS A 50 3.34 19.64 4.26
CA LYS A 50 1.91 19.49 4.09
C LYS A 50 1.37 18.49 5.11
N LEU A 51 1.91 17.28 5.22
CA LEU A 51 1.41 16.24 6.13
C LEU A 51 1.57 16.59 7.62
N ASP A 52 2.67 17.25 7.99
CA ASP A 52 2.88 17.74 9.35
C ASP A 52 1.88 18.86 9.72
N LYS A 53 1.55 19.74 8.77
CA LYS A 53 0.67 20.90 8.98
C LYS A 53 -0.79 20.68 8.56
N GLN A 54 -1.13 19.59 7.86
CA GLN A 54 -2.46 19.35 7.27
C GLN A 54 -3.58 19.39 8.30
N ALA A 55 -3.27 19.10 9.56
CA ALA A 55 -4.22 19.07 10.65
C ALA A 55 -4.32 20.40 11.43
N ILE A 56 -3.40 21.36 11.23
CA ILE A 56 -3.45 22.69 11.85
C ILE A 56 -4.66 23.50 11.35
N LYS A 57 -5.14 23.24 10.12
CA LYS A 57 -6.36 23.88 9.58
C LYS A 57 -7.68 23.30 10.12
N LEU A 58 -7.65 22.19 10.87
CA LEU A 58 -8.83 21.43 11.27
C LEU A 58 -8.91 21.17 12.79
N ASP A 59 -8.12 21.89 13.60
CA ASP A 59 -8.02 21.71 15.05
C ASP A 59 -7.62 20.27 15.48
N LYS A 60 -6.85 19.59 14.61
CA LYS A 60 -6.35 18.23 14.81
C LYS A 60 -4.82 18.22 14.86
N GLN A 61 -4.22 17.21 15.48
CA GLN A 61 -2.77 17.04 15.45
C GLN A 61 -2.34 16.51 14.08
N GLY A 62 -1.22 16.99 13.52
CA GLY A 62 -0.69 16.53 12.23
C GLY A 62 -0.12 15.11 12.29
N PHE A 63 0.22 14.54 11.13
CA PHE A 63 0.93 13.26 11.10
C PHE A 63 2.29 13.39 11.79
N ASN A 64 2.78 12.31 12.41
CA ASN A 64 4.17 12.24 12.88
C ASN A 64 5.09 12.00 11.68
N VAL A 65 5.65 13.06 11.13
CA VAL A 65 6.50 13.01 9.94
C VAL A 65 7.93 12.65 10.32
N LEU A 66 8.45 11.59 9.71
CA LEU A 66 9.85 11.19 9.74
C LEU A 66 10.41 11.56 8.36
N ALA A 67 11.36 12.48 8.29
CA ALA A 67 11.85 13.04 7.03
C ALA A 67 13.35 12.75 6.86
N GLY A 68 13.68 11.95 5.84
CA GLY A 68 15.06 11.70 5.44
C GLY A 68 15.52 12.74 4.41
N VAL A 69 16.62 13.42 4.71
CA VAL A 69 17.29 14.38 3.80
C VAL A 69 18.70 13.91 3.50
N PHE A 70 19.19 14.13 2.29
CA PHE A 70 20.51 13.69 1.86
C PHE A 70 21.65 14.53 2.47
N THR A 71 21.43 15.84 2.57
CA THR A 71 22.45 16.79 3.06
C THR A 71 22.19 17.24 4.49
N SER A 72 23.28 17.43 5.25
CA SER A 72 23.20 17.86 6.66
C SER A 72 22.60 19.26 6.82
N ASP A 73 22.88 20.18 5.88
CA ASP A 73 22.37 21.56 5.91
C ASP A 73 20.83 21.59 5.78
N ASN A 74 20.27 20.68 4.98
CA ASN A 74 18.82 20.56 4.83
C ASN A 74 18.12 19.92 6.03
N VAL A 75 18.86 19.31 6.97
CA VAL A 75 18.28 18.82 8.23
C VAL A 75 17.76 20.00 9.02
N THR A 76 18.57 21.04 9.18
CA THR A 76 18.24 22.24 9.97
C THR A 76 17.13 23.02 9.29
N SER A 77 17.26 23.30 7.99
CA SER A 77 16.31 24.15 7.25
C SER A 77 14.90 23.54 7.16
N LEU A 78 14.79 22.21 7.02
CA LEU A 78 13.49 21.55 7.03
C LEU A 78 12.93 21.45 8.45
N ARG A 79 13.77 21.21 9.46
CA ARG A 79 13.33 21.10 10.86
C ARG A 79 12.69 22.39 11.36
N GLU A 80 13.21 23.56 10.98
CA GLU A 80 12.61 24.86 11.32
C GLU A 80 11.21 25.07 10.73
N LYS A 81 10.89 24.39 9.61
CA LYS A 81 9.60 24.51 8.92
C LYS A 81 8.55 23.53 9.44
N LEU A 82 8.95 22.51 10.20
CA LEU A 82 8.09 21.44 10.70
C LEU A 82 7.79 21.63 12.20
N SER A 83 6.73 20.99 12.68
CA SER A 83 6.38 20.97 14.10
C SER A 83 7.37 20.13 14.91
N SER A 84 7.36 20.30 16.23
CA SER A 84 8.20 19.54 17.17
C SER A 84 7.95 18.02 17.16
N ARG A 85 6.84 17.56 16.57
CA ARG A 85 6.55 16.13 16.38
C ARG A 85 7.35 15.51 15.24
N ALA A 86 7.75 16.32 14.26
CA ALA A 86 8.48 15.82 13.11
C ALA A 86 9.93 15.50 13.49
N THR A 87 10.46 14.42 12.93
CA THR A 87 11.88 14.07 13.08
C THR A 87 12.56 14.14 11.72
N VAL A 88 13.49 15.09 11.57
CA VAL A 88 14.33 15.22 10.36
C VAL A 88 15.71 14.63 10.66
N PHE A 89 16.22 13.81 9.75
CA PHE A 89 17.52 13.15 9.87
C PHE A 89 18.18 12.95 8.50
N ARG A 90 19.52 12.80 8.52
CA ARG A 90 20.28 12.50 7.30
C ARG A 90 20.02 11.07 6.82
N LEU A 91 19.83 10.88 5.52
CA LEU A 91 19.58 9.60 4.88
C LEU A 91 20.11 9.59 3.44
N ASP A 92 21.15 8.79 3.19
CA ASP A 92 21.53 8.34 1.86
C ASP A 92 20.94 6.95 1.58
N ILE A 93 19.91 6.87 0.73
CA ILE A 93 19.27 5.59 0.39
C ILE A 93 20.14 4.69 -0.50
N THR A 94 21.32 5.15 -0.95
CA THR A 94 22.29 4.31 -1.67
C THR A 94 23.22 3.55 -0.73
N LYS A 95 23.21 3.87 0.58
CA LYS A 95 24.06 3.25 1.59
C LYS A 95 23.24 2.43 2.57
N GLU A 96 23.57 1.14 2.69
CA GLU A 96 22.84 0.24 3.59
C GLU A 96 22.97 0.63 5.07
N GLU A 97 24.12 1.19 5.47
CA GLU A 97 24.37 1.68 6.84
C GLU A 97 23.45 2.85 7.22
N ASP A 98 23.17 3.77 6.28
CA ASP A 98 22.26 4.90 6.49
C ASP A 98 20.81 4.44 6.60
N ILE A 99 20.38 3.53 5.71
CA ILE A 99 19.08 2.84 5.80
C ILE A 99 18.98 2.09 7.14
N GLU A 100 20.11 1.49 7.53
CA GLU A 100 20.47 0.91 8.82
C GLU A 100 19.98 1.73 10.02
N ALA A 101 20.67 2.86 10.16
CA ALA A 101 20.47 3.83 11.22
C ALA A 101 19.07 4.43 11.19
N ALA A 102 18.54 4.72 10.00
CA ALA A 102 17.17 5.21 9.83
C ALA A 102 16.15 4.20 10.38
N PHE A 103 16.31 2.92 10.09
CA PHE A 103 15.41 1.88 10.58
C PHE A 103 15.39 1.82 12.11
N GLN A 104 16.56 1.87 12.75
CA GLN A 104 16.65 1.89 14.22
C GLN A 104 16.01 3.15 14.80
N LEU A 105 16.23 4.32 14.20
CA LEU A 105 15.60 5.57 14.62
C LEU A 105 14.08 5.50 14.50
N VAL A 106 13.53 5.02 13.38
CA VAL A 106 12.08 4.88 13.20
C VAL A 106 11.51 3.88 14.21
N LYS A 107 12.20 2.77 14.48
CA LYS A 107 11.77 1.75 15.45
C LYS A 107 11.73 2.28 16.88
N GLN A 108 12.61 3.23 17.24
CA GLN A 108 12.56 3.94 18.53
C GLN A 108 11.33 4.87 18.63
N LYS A 109 10.86 5.41 17.50
CA LYS A 109 9.71 6.34 17.46
C LYS A 109 8.37 5.61 17.40
N THR A 110 8.30 4.48 16.70
CA THR A 110 7.04 3.75 16.50
C THR A 110 7.24 2.26 16.27
N GLN A 111 6.28 1.48 16.76
CA GLN A 111 6.17 0.06 16.42
C GLN A 111 5.48 -0.15 15.05
N VAL A 112 4.71 0.82 14.56
CA VAL A 112 3.95 0.74 13.31
C VAL A 112 4.23 1.97 12.44
N LEU A 113 4.79 1.73 11.26
CA LEU A 113 4.94 2.75 10.23
C LEU A 113 3.72 2.69 9.32
N HIS A 114 2.98 3.80 9.21
CA HIS A 114 1.69 3.80 8.50
C HIS A 114 1.87 4.08 7.00
N ALA A 115 2.95 4.76 6.62
CA ALA A 115 3.34 4.94 5.23
C ALA A 115 4.86 5.11 5.12
N LEU A 116 5.42 4.58 4.03
CA LEU A 116 6.76 4.88 3.53
C LEU A 116 6.61 5.49 2.15
N VAL A 117 7.07 6.73 1.99
CA VAL A 117 7.06 7.47 0.73
C VAL A 117 8.47 7.46 0.18
N ASN A 118 8.68 6.57 -0.79
CA ASN A 118 9.90 6.47 -1.58
C ASN A 118 9.95 7.63 -2.58
N ASN A 119 10.46 8.77 -2.15
CA ASN A 119 10.49 10.00 -2.95
C ASN A 119 11.90 10.43 -3.36
N ALA A 120 12.96 10.00 -2.66
CA ALA A 120 14.34 10.33 -3.04
C ALA A 120 14.61 10.00 -4.52
N GLY A 121 15.22 10.93 -5.24
CA GLY A 121 15.44 10.76 -6.65
C GLY A 121 16.42 11.77 -7.20
N ILE A 122 17.15 11.36 -8.23
CA ILE A 122 17.99 12.22 -9.05
C ILE A 122 17.57 12.09 -10.52
N VAL A 123 17.79 13.14 -11.28
CA VAL A 123 17.55 13.15 -12.72
C VAL A 123 18.85 13.44 -13.43
N THR A 124 19.07 12.77 -14.56
CA THR A 124 20.09 13.14 -15.53
C THR A 124 19.43 13.36 -16.88
N SER A 125 19.97 14.27 -17.69
CA SER A 125 19.44 14.65 -19.00
C SER A 125 20.57 14.69 -20.02
N GLY A 126 20.35 14.11 -21.19
CA GLY A 126 21.33 14.05 -22.28
C GLY A 126 20.95 12.96 -23.27
N TYR A 127 21.61 12.92 -24.42
CA TYR A 127 21.45 11.81 -25.35
C TYR A 127 22.13 10.56 -24.80
N ILE A 128 21.61 9.38 -25.15
CA ILE A 128 22.05 8.10 -24.58
C ILE A 128 23.52 7.78 -24.87
N ASP A 129 24.03 8.27 -25.99
CA ASP A 129 25.43 8.20 -26.40
C ASP A 129 26.35 9.15 -25.61
N TRP A 130 25.80 10.15 -24.92
CA TRP A 130 26.56 11.11 -24.10
C TRP A 130 26.51 10.81 -22.60
N ILE A 131 25.48 10.10 -22.15
CA ILE A 131 25.33 9.77 -20.73
C ILE A 131 26.31 8.65 -20.37
N GLN A 132 27.20 8.94 -19.42
CA GLN A 132 28.13 7.95 -18.90
C GLN A 132 27.38 6.81 -18.20
N VAL A 133 27.84 5.57 -18.38
CA VAL A 133 27.24 4.38 -17.76
C VAL A 133 27.19 4.52 -16.24
N ASP A 134 28.20 5.15 -15.62
CA ASP A 134 28.22 5.39 -14.18
C ASP A 134 27.12 6.36 -13.71
N THR A 135 26.77 7.34 -14.53
CA THR A 135 25.61 8.21 -14.27
C THR A 135 24.29 7.43 -14.33
N VAL A 136 24.16 6.50 -15.28
CA VAL A 136 23.00 5.60 -15.33
C VAL A 136 22.94 4.68 -14.10
N ARG A 137 24.09 4.11 -13.69
CA ARG A 137 24.19 3.29 -12.48
C ARG A 137 23.81 4.08 -11.23
N GLN A 138 24.29 5.32 -11.10
CA GLN A 138 23.94 6.18 -9.98
C GLN A 138 22.44 6.50 -9.96
N LEU A 139 21.84 6.81 -11.11
CA LEU A 139 20.41 7.02 -11.24
C LEU A 139 19.62 5.79 -10.79
N MET A 140 20.03 4.59 -11.21
CA MET A 140 19.41 3.33 -10.78
C MET A 140 19.61 3.05 -9.28
N ASN A 141 20.79 3.38 -8.73
CA ASN A 141 21.08 3.20 -7.32
C ASN A 141 20.17 4.06 -6.45
N VAL A 142 19.90 5.31 -6.85
CA VAL A 142 19.00 6.21 -6.11
C VAL A 142 17.53 5.91 -6.41
N ASN A 143 17.13 5.94 -7.69
CA ASN A 143 15.72 5.93 -8.09
C ASN A 143 15.10 4.53 -8.06
N PHE A 144 15.89 3.46 -7.94
CA PHE A 144 15.38 2.09 -7.95
C PHE A 144 15.92 1.27 -6.78
N PHE A 145 17.22 0.92 -6.79
CA PHE A 145 17.76 -0.03 -5.81
C PHE A 145 17.67 0.49 -4.38
N GLY A 146 17.95 1.77 -4.14
CA GLY A 146 17.81 2.38 -2.82
C GLY A 146 16.39 2.28 -2.28
N HIS A 147 15.36 2.51 -3.12
CA HIS A 147 13.96 2.34 -2.73
C HIS A 147 13.56 0.88 -2.49
N VAL A 148 14.12 -0.06 -3.26
CA VAL A 148 13.94 -1.50 -3.01
C VAL A 148 14.49 -1.87 -1.64
N THR A 149 15.71 -1.42 -1.32
CA THR A 149 16.38 -1.69 -0.03
C THR A 149 15.62 -1.04 1.13
N MET A 150 15.20 0.22 0.98
CA MET A 150 14.34 0.93 1.94
C MET A 150 13.04 0.15 2.19
N THR A 151 12.31 -0.21 1.14
CA THR A 151 11.05 -0.93 1.27
C THR A 151 11.24 -2.27 1.97
N LYS A 152 12.26 -3.04 1.58
CA LYS A 152 12.58 -4.34 2.20
C LYS A 152 12.90 -4.20 3.69
N ARG A 153 13.70 -3.19 4.07
CA ARG A 153 14.09 -2.93 5.46
C ARG A 153 12.90 -2.54 6.32
N PHE A 154 12.05 -1.65 5.81
CA PHE A 154 10.93 -1.09 6.57
C PHE A 154 9.64 -1.92 6.47
N LEU A 155 9.63 -2.96 5.63
CA LEU A 155 8.50 -3.89 5.47
C LEU A 155 7.94 -4.44 6.79
N PRO A 156 8.74 -4.82 7.81
CA PRO A 156 8.23 -5.28 9.10
C PRO A 156 7.48 -4.19 9.90
N LEU A 157 7.76 -2.92 9.64
CA LEU A 157 7.07 -1.79 10.26
C LEU A 157 5.79 -1.41 9.50
N LEU A 158 5.81 -1.55 8.17
CA LEU A 158 4.72 -1.20 7.24
C LEU A 158 3.60 -2.26 7.18
N ILE A 159 3.98 -3.53 7.06
CA ILE A 159 3.01 -4.61 6.97
C ILE A 159 2.66 -5.05 8.38
N ALA A 160 1.37 -4.99 8.68
CA ALA A 160 0.81 -5.71 9.80
C ALA A 160 0.84 -7.21 9.46
N LYS A 161 2.00 -7.85 9.63
CA LYS A 161 2.11 -9.32 9.49
C LYS A 161 1.12 -9.96 10.46
N PRO A 162 0.48 -11.10 10.13
CA PRO A 162 -0.40 -11.82 11.05
C PRO A 162 0.16 -11.92 12.48
N ILE A 163 1.48 -12.16 12.59
CA ILE A 163 2.22 -12.25 13.87
C ILE A 163 2.23 -10.93 14.64
N LYS A 164 2.36 -9.80 13.95
CA LYS A 164 2.38 -8.48 14.57
C LYS A 164 0.99 -8.07 15.06
N LEU A 165 -0.04 -8.30 14.25
CA LEU A 165 -1.43 -8.07 14.63
C LEU A 165 -1.82 -8.93 15.83
N ASP A 166 -1.46 -10.20 15.80
CA ASP A 166 -1.73 -11.12 16.91
C ASP A 166 -1.02 -10.70 18.22
N LYS A 167 0.24 -10.26 18.14
CA LYS A 167 0.98 -9.67 19.28
C LYS A 167 0.35 -8.37 19.79
N GLN A 168 -0.34 -7.62 18.94
CA GLN A 168 -1.08 -6.41 19.31
C GLN A 168 -2.48 -6.72 19.88
N GLY A 169 -2.85 -8.00 20.01
CA GLY A 169 -4.11 -8.43 20.60
C GLY A 169 -5.27 -8.55 19.61
N PHE A 170 -5.03 -8.42 18.30
CA PHE A 170 -6.07 -8.67 17.30
C PHE A 170 -6.37 -10.17 17.19
N ASN A 171 -7.64 -10.50 16.94
CA ASN A 171 -8.06 -11.84 16.57
C ASN A 171 -7.77 -12.06 15.08
N VAL A 172 -6.68 -12.77 14.78
CA VAL A 172 -6.19 -12.95 13.42
C VAL A 172 -6.75 -14.24 12.80
N LEU A 173 -7.43 -14.10 11.66
CA LEU A 173 -7.90 -15.21 10.83
C LEU A 173 -7.07 -15.23 9.54
N ALA A 174 -6.11 -16.15 9.44
CA ALA A 174 -5.12 -16.19 8.38
C ALA A 174 -5.34 -17.37 7.42
N GLY A 175 -5.82 -17.07 6.21
CA GLY A 175 -5.85 -18.01 5.10
C GLY A 175 -4.50 -18.04 4.37
N VAL A 176 -3.94 -19.24 4.18
CA VAL A 176 -2.67 -19.44 3.45
C VAL A 176 -2.81 -20.57 2.43
N PHE A 177 -2.08 -20.48 1.31
CA PHE A 177 -2.30 -21.38 0.18
C PHE A 177 -1.79 -22.82 0.40
N THR A 178 -0.62 -22.99 1.05
CA THR A 178 0.01 -24.30 1.23
C THR A 178 -0.15 -24.81 2.66
N SER A 179 -0.29 -26.13 2.81
CA SER A 179 -0.42 -26.78 4.12
C SER A 179 0.80 -26.57 5.01
N ASP A 180 2.01 -26.55 4.44
CA ASP A 180 3.25 -26.28 5.19
C ASP A 180 3.26 -24.87 5.79
N ASN A 181 2.74 -23.88 5.04
CA ASN A 181 2.59 -22.53 5.54
C ASN A 181 1.54 -22.42 6.65
N VAL A 182 0.52 -23.30 6.66
CA VAL A 182 -0.45 -23.37 7.77
C VAL A 182 0.29 -23.74 9.06
N THR A 183 1.08 -24.81 9.03
CA THR A 183 1.82 -25.30 10.20
C THR A 183 2.82 -24.25 10.68
N SER A 184 3.67 -23.74 9.77
CA SER A 184 4.72 -22.77 10.13
C SER A 184 4.16 -21.45 10.66
N LEU A 185 3.02 -20.98 10.14
CA LEU A 185 2.41 -19.75 10.63
C LEU A 185 1.68 -19.97 11.96
N ARG A 186 1.03 -21.13 12.14
CA ARG A 186 0.33 -21.48 13.38
C ARG A 186 1.28 -21.55 14.58
N GLU A 187 2.49 -22.09 14.40
CA GLU A 187 3.53 -22.13 15.44
C GLU A 187 4.00 -20.74 15.90
N LYS A 188 3.85 -19.73 15.05
CA LYS A 188 4.31 -18.35 15.31
C LYS A 188 3.23 -17.43 15.87
N LEU A 189 1.99 -17.91 15.97
CA LEU A 189 0.83 -17.14 16.42
C LEU A 189 0.32 -17.66 17.76
N SER A 190 -0.36 -16.79 18.49
CA SER A 190 -1.04 -17.13 19.74
C SER A 190 -2.25 -18.02 19.48
N SER A 191 -2.76 -18.64 20.55
CA SER A 191 -3.97 -19.48 20.50
C SER A 191 -5.24 -18.75 20.07
N ARG A 192 -5.25 -17.41 20.03
CA ARG A 192 -6.38 -16.62 19.52
C ARG A 192 -6.44 -16.61 18.00
N ALA A 193 -5.31 -16.81 17.33
CA ALA A 193 -5.27 -16.77 15.88
C ALA A 193 -5.74 -18.11 15.29
N THR A 194 -6.49 -18.04 14.20
CA THR A 194 -6.89 -19.23 13.44
C THR A 194 -6.18 -19.21 12.08
N VAL A 195 -5.40 -20.24 11.80
CA VAL A 195 -4.71 -20.42 10.52
C VAL A 195 -5.32 -21.59 9.77
N PHE A 196 -5.73 -21.38 8.52
CA PHE A 196 -6.37 -22.39 7.68
C PHE A 196 -5.87 -22.31 6.24
N ARG A 197 -6.01 -23.41 5.51
CA ARG A 197 -5.71 -23.45 4.08
C ARG A 197 -6.78 -22.69 3.31
N LEU A 198 -6.38 -21.86 2.35
CA LEU A 198 -7.30 -21.10 1.50
C LEU A 198 -6.69 -20.89 0.11
N ASP A 199 -7.32 -21.46 -0.91
CA ASP A 199 -7.14 -21.08 -2.31
C ASP A 199 -8.26 -20.12 -2.76
N ILE A 200 -7.93 -18.85 -2.94
CA ILE A 200 -8.89 -17.82 -3.36
C ILE A 200 -9.37 -17.97 -4.81
N THR A 201 -8.85 -18.93 -5.57
CA THR A 201 -9.35 -19.25 -6.90
C THR A 201 -10.47 -20.28 -6.89
N LYS A 202 -10.73 -20.90 -5.73
CA LYS A 202 -11.75 -21.93 -5.56
C LYS A 202 -12.90 -21.44 -4.69
N GLU A 203 -14.10 -21.47 -5.22
CA GLU A 203 -15.29 -20.99 -4.50
C GLU A 203 -15.60 -21.84 -3.25
N GLU A 204 -15.39 -23.15 -3.32
CA GLU A 204 -15.53 -24.08 -2.20
C GLU A 204 -14.60 -23.74 -1.01
N ASP A 205 -13.34 -23.37 -1.27
CA ASP A 205 -12.38 -22.96 -0.25
C ASP A 205 -12.80 -21.62 0.38
N ILE A 206 -13.27 -20.67 -0.43
CA ILE A 206 -13.78 -19.37 0.05
C ILE A 206 -15.02 -19.57 0.93
N GLU A 207 -15.93 -20.45 0.53
CA GLU A 207 -17.14 -20.76 1.30
C GLU A 207 -16.79 -21.42 2.64
N ALA A 208 -15.90 -22.42 2.63
CA ALA A 208 -15.42 -23.07 3.85
C ALA A 208 -14.76 -22.06 4.80
N ALA A 209 -13.93 -21.16 4.26
CA ALA A 209 -13.32 -20.07 5.02
C ALA A 209 -14.36 -19.12 5.61
N PHE A 210 -15.38 -18.74 4.83
CA PHE A 210 -16.46 -17.87 5.31
C PHE A 210 -17.22 -18.52 6.46
N GLN A 211 -17.59 -19.80 6.35
CA GLN A 211 -18.29 -20.51 7.41
C GLN A 211 -17.44 -20.61 8.68
N LEU A 212 -16.15 -20.92 8.54
CA LEU A 212 -15.19 -20.93 9.65
C LEU A 212 -15.12 -19.56 10.35
N VAL A 213 -15.01 -18.47 9.58
CA VAL A 213 -14.96 -17.10 10.13
C VAL A 213 -16.28 -16.75 10.81
N LYS A 214 -17.42 -17.09 10.21
CA LYS A 214 -18.75 -16.80 10.75
C LYS A 214 -19.02 -17.52 12.08
N GLN A 215 -18.44 -18.70 12.28
CA GLN A 215 -18.49 -19.40 13.58
C GLN A 215 -17.69 -18.67 14.67
N LYS A 216 -16.67 -17.89 14.30
CA LYS A 216 -15.81 -17.16 15.23
C LYS A 216 -16.30 -15.74 15.51
N THR A 217 -16.91 -15.08 14.52
CA THR A 217 -17.35 -13.69 14.65
C THR A 217 -18.49 -13.37 13.69
N GLN A 218 -19.38 -12.46 14.12
CA GLN A 218 -20.40 -11.85 13.25
C GLN A 218 -19.93 -10.52 12.65
N VAL A 219 -18.76 -10.01 13.07
CA VAL A 219 -18.19 -8.74 12.62
C VAL A 219 -16.72 -8.93 12.26
N LEU A 220 -16.33 -8.48 11.07
CA LEU A 220 -14.95 -8.46 10.63
C LEU A 220 -14.47 -7.01 10.54
N HIS A 221 -13.45 -6.61 11.33
CA HIS A 221 -12.92 -5.24 11.29
C HIS A 221 -12.03 -4.97 10.09
N ALA A 222 -11.39 -5.99 9.53
CA ALA A 222 -10.57 -5.84 8.34
C ALA A 222 -10.52 -7.11 7.51
N LEU A 223 -10.61 -6.97 6.18
CA LEU A 223 -10.24 -8.00 5.22
C LEU A 223 -8.97 -7.54 4.50
N VAL A 224 -7.91 -8.36 4.54
CA VAL A 224 -6.65 -8.07 3.84
C VAL A 224 -6.48 -9.05 2.67
N ASN A 225 -6.77 -8.57 1.47
CA ASN A 225 -6.58 -9.29 0.22
C ASN A 225 -5.13 -9.13 -0.24
N ASN A 226 -4.28 -10.08 0.16
CA ASN A 226 -2.84 -10.04 -0.12
C ASN A 226 -2.36 -11.13 -1.09
N ALA A 227 -3.09 -12.23 -1.23
CA ALA A 227 -2.67 -13.36 -2.07
C ALA A 227 -2.38 -12.89 -3.51
N GLY A 228 -1.29 -13.35 -4.10
CA GLY A 228 -0.91 -12.90 -5.43
C GLY A 228 0.19 -13.75 -6.03
N ILE A 229 0.16 -13.86 -7.36
CA ILE A 229 1.23 -14.46 -8.16
C ILE A 229 1.76 -13.44 -9.16
N VAL A 230 2.97 -13.68 -9.62
CA VAL A 230 3.64 -12.86 -10.63
C VAL A 230 4.09 -13.74 -11.78
N THR A 231 3.96 -13.22 -12.99
CA THR A 231 4.52 -13.80 -14.20
C THR A 231 5.28 -12.70 -14.92
N SER A 232 6.48 -13.04 -15.39
CA SER A 232 7.32 -12.15 -16.19
C SER A 232 7.62 -12.81 -17.54
N GLY A 233 7.72 -12.00 -18.58
CA GLY A 233 7.94 -12.44 -19.96
C GLY A 233 7.28 -11.51 -20.97
N TYR A 234 7.75 -11.55 -22.21
CA TYR A 234 7.07 -10.89 -23.32
C TYR A 234 5.74 -11.59 -23.62
N ILE A 235 4.77 -10.84 -24.13
CA ILE A 235 3.39 -11.32 -24.27
C ILE A 235 3.26 -12.48 -25.26
N ASP A 236 4.14 -12.56 -26.25
CA ASP A 236 4.24 -13.65 -27.22
C ASP A 236 4.78 -14.95 -26.61
N TRP A 237 5.52 -14.89 -25.49
CA TRP A 237 6.04 -16.08 -24.78
C TRP A 237 5.10 -16.57 -23.68
N ILE A 238 4.30 -15.67 -23.11
CA ILE A 238 3.41 -16.01 -22.01
C ILE A 238 2.18 -16.72 -22.56
N GLN A 239 1.95 -17.96 -22.10
CA GLN A 239 0.74 -18.69 -22.41
C GLN A 239 -0.50 -17.97 -21.85
N VAL A 240 -1.59 -17.95 -22.63
CA VAL A 240 -2.85 -17.32 -22.24
C VAL A 240 -3.39 -17.91 -20.93
N ASP A 241 -3.19 -19.21 -20.68
CA ASP A 241 -3.61 -19.84 -19.43
C ASP A 241 -2.87 -19.29 -18.21
N THR A 242 -1.59 -18.94 -18.34
CA THR A 242 -0.85 -18.24 -17.29
C THR A 242 -1.43 -16.85 -17.02
N VAL A 243 -1.84 -16.13 -18.06
CA VAL A 243 -2.54 -14.84 -17.92
C VAL A 243 -3.86 -15.01 -17.19
N ARG A 244 -4.66 -16.04 -17.53
CA ARG A 244 -5.92 -16.37 -16.86
C ARG A 244 -5.69 -16.72 -15.39
N GLN A 245 -4.72 -17.58 -15.09
CA GLN A 245 -4.38 -17.94 -13.71
C GLN A 245 -3.99 -16.71 -12.89
N LEU A 246 -3.18 -15.82 -13.47
CA LEU A 246 -2.77 -14.59 -12.83
C LEU A 246 -3.96 -13.68 -12.54
N MET A 247 -4.90 -13.52 -13.47
CA MET A 247 -6.15 -12.78 -13.24
C MET A 247 -7.05 -13.44 -12.20
N ASN A 248 -7.13 -14.77 -12.20
CA ASN A 248 -7.93 -15.53 -11.23
C ASN A 248 -7.43 -15.31 -9.80
N VAL A 249 -6.10 -15.29 -9.58
CA VAL A 249 -5.53 -15.03 -8.26
C VAL A 249 -5.57 -13.55 -7.92
N ASN A 250 -4.95 -12.69 -8.73
CA ASN A 250 -4.67 -11.31 -8.38
C ASN A 250 -5.88 -10.37 -8.45
N PHE A 251 -6.95 -10.78 -9.13
CA PHE A 251 -8.13 -9.97 -9.33
C PHE A 251 -9.40 -10.71 -8.91
N PHE A 252 -9.84 -11.73 -9.64
CA PHE A 252 -11.14 -12.36 -9.40
C PHE A 252 -11.25 -12.98 -8.01
N GLY A 253 -10.19 -13.64 -7.51
CA GLY A 253 -10.18 -14.19 -6.16
C GLY A 253 -10.37 -13.11 -5.09
N HIS A 254 -9.76 -11.93 -5.24
CA HIS A 254 -9.99 -10.80 -4.33
C HIS A 254 -11.40 -10.22 -4.43
N VAL A 255 -11.96 -10.15 -5.64
CA VAL A 255 -13.35 -9.73 -5.85
C VAL A 255 -14.30 -10.70 -5.14
N THR A 256 -14.11 -12.01 -5.32
CA THR A 256 -14.94 -13.05 -4.70
C THR A 256 -14.81 -13.03 -3.18
N MET A 257 -13.59 -12.95 -2.65
CA MET A 257 -13.34 -12.78 -1.21
C MET A 257 -14.05 -11.54 -0.65
N THR A 258 -13.90 -10.39 -1.31
CA THR A 258 -14.53 -9.15 -0.87
C THR A 258 -16.04 -9.25 -0.86
N LYS A 259 -16.64 -9.71 -1.96
CA LYS A 259 -18.10 -9.89 -2.07
C LYS A 259 -18.63 -10.85 -1.02
N ARG A 260 -17.94 -11.97 -0.80
CA ARG A 260 -18.41 -13.01 0.11
C ARG A 260 -18.39 -12.57 1.57
N PHE A 261 -17.35 -11.86 1.98
CA PHE A 261 -17.15 -11.39 3.36
C PHE A 261 -17.81 -10.04 3.63
N LEU A 262 -18.34 -9.37 2.60
CA LEU A 262 -18.97 -8.07 2.72
C LEU A 262 -20.03 -7.99 3.84
N PRO A 263 -20.93 -8.99 4.05
CA PRO A 263 -21.90 -8.95 5.14
C PRO A 263 -21.27 -8.82 6.53
N LEU A 264 -20.11 -9.43 6.76
CA LEU A 264 -19.39 -9.34 8.05
C LEU A 264 -18.66 -8.00 8.21
N LEU A 265 -18.23 -7.41 7.10
CA LEU A 265 -17.54 -6.11 7.08
C LEU A 265 -18.53 -4.96 7.33
N ILE A 266 -19.66 -4.94 6.62
CA ILE A 266 -20.66 -3.86 6.74
C ILE A 266 -21.44 -3.89 8.06
N ALA A 267 -21.37 -5.00 8.81
CA ALA A 267 -21.97 -5.13 10.13
C ALA A 267 -21.43 -4.09 11.14
N LYS A 268 -20.25 -3.49 10.87
CA LYS A 268 -19.68 -2.37 11.63
C LYS A 268 -19.15 -1.29 10.69
N ARG A 269 -19.52 -0.03 10.93
CA ARG A 269 -19.14 1.12 10.09
C ARG A 269 -17.63 1.38 9.98
N ASP A 270 -16.84 0.89 10.93
CA ASP A 270 -15.40 1.12 10.98
C ASP A 270 -14.56 -0.06 10.45
N SER A 271 -15.19 -0.96 9.70
CA SER A 271 -14.46 -2.04 9.04
C SER A 271 -13.63 -1.53 7.86
N ARG A 272 -12.65 -2.31 7.40
CA ARG A 272 -11.74 -1.96 6.30
C ARG A 272 -11.58 -3.10 5.29
N VAL A 273 -11.50 -2.78 4.00
CA VAL A 273 -11.02 -3.74 2.98
C VAL A 273 -9.70 -3.22 2.45
N ILE A 274 -8.63 -3.99 2.63
CA ILE A 274 -7.28 -3.63 2.24
C ILE A 274 -6.86 -4.57 1.11
N ASN A 275 -6.78 -4.05 -0.11
CA ASN A 275 -6.29 -4.78 -1.27
C ASN A 275 -4.81 -4.46 -1.50
N VAL A 276 -3.96 -5.49 -1.52
CA VAL A 276 -2.53 -5.32 -1.76
C VAL A 276 -2.26 -5.28 -3.26
N SER A 277 -2.09 -4.07 -3.77
CA SER A 277 -1.77 -3.81 -5.17
C SER A 277 -0.25 -3.79 -5.42
N SER A 278 0.18 -3.06 -6.45
CA SER A 278 1.58 -2.87 -6.85
C SER A 278 1.74 -1.53 -7.56
N ILE A 279 2.97 -1.04 -7.67
CA ILE A 279 3.30 0.04 -8.61
C ILE A 279 2.88 -0.30 -10.04
N CYS A 280 2.86 -1.60 -10.38
CA CYS A 280 2.37 -2.11 -11.66
C CYS A 280 0.86 -1.92 -11.87
N GLY A 281 0.11 -1.46 -10.85
CA GLY A 281 -1.28 -1.01 -11.00
C GLY A 281 -1.40 0.43 -11.51
N PHE A 282 -0.30 1.18 -11.53
CA PHE A 282 -0.23 2.57 -12.00
C PHE A 282 0.70 2.75 -13.20
N ILE A 283 1.71 1.88 -13.34
CA ILE A 283 2.72 1.95 -14.40
C ILE A 283 2.82 0.60 -15.10
N SER A 284 2.77 0.59 -16.42
CA SER A 284 2.98 -0.60 -17.24
C SER A 284 4.46 -0.79 -17.56
N LEU A 285 5.03 -1.93 -17.15
CA LEU A 285 6.44 -2.27 -17.40
C LEU A 285 6.55 -3.34 -18.49
N PRO A 286 7.50 -3.19 -19.46
CA PRO A 286 7.83 -4.27 -20.39
C PRO A 286 8.17 -5.57 -19.66
N GLY A 287 7.73 -6.70 -20.22
CA GLY A 287 7.95 -8.01 -19.61
C GLY A 287 7.04 -8.32 -18.41
N SER A 288 6.08 -7.45 -18.06
CA SER A 288 5.12 -7.66 -16.96
C SER A 288 3.68 -7.43 -17.39
N THR A 289 3.37 -7.56 -18.69
CA THR A 289 2.08 -7.18 -19.28
C THR A 289 0.87 -7.75 -18.54
N ALA A 290 0.85 -9.07 -18.33
CA ALA A 290 -0.25 -9.75 -17.62
C ALA A 290 -0.36 -9.30 -16.15
N TYR A 291 0.79 -9.15 -15.47
CA TYR A 291 0.83 -8.72 -14.08
C TYR A 291 0.33 -7.29 -13.91
N CYS A 292 0.80 -6.36 -14.75
CA CYS A 292 0.35 -4.96 -14.76
C CYS A 292 -1.16 -4.89 -15.02
N ALA A 293 -1.66 -5.61 -16.02
CA ALA A 293 -3.10 -5.67 -16.31
C ALA A 293 -3.92 -6.09 -15.08
N SER A 294 -3.49 -7.13 -14.35
CA SER A 294 -4.20 -7.58 -13.15
C SER A 294 -4.20 -6.57 -12.02
N LYS A 295 -3.10 -5.83 -11.83
CA LYS A 295 -2.99 -4.83 -10.76
C LYS A 295 -3.71 -3.54 -11.12
N CYS A 296 -3.71 -3.14 -12.39
CA CYS A 296 -4.56 -2.04 -12.87
C CYS A 296 -6.05 -2.36 -12.67
N ALA A 297 -6.47 -3.59 -12.96
CA ALA A 297 -7.84 -4.04 -12.71
C ALA A 297 -8.18 -3.98 -11.21
N LEU A 298 -7.27 -4.43 -10.34
CA LEU A 298 -7.44 -4.37 -8.89
C LEU A 298 -7.53 -2.92 -8.38
N GLU A 299 -6.69 -2.00 -8.87
CA GLU A 299 -6.76 -0.57 -8.53
C GLU A 299 -8.11 0.05 -8.90
N SER A 300 -8.57 -0.20 -10.13
CA SER A 300 -9.88 0.28 -10.58
C SER A 300 -11.01 -0.28 -9.73
N PHE A 301 -10.94 -1.56 -9.34
CA PHE A 301 -11.90 -2.16 -8.42
C PHE A 301 -11.88 -1.49 -7.05
N CYS A 302 -10.70 -1.17 -6.50
CA CYS A 302 -10.58 -0.46 -5.22
C CYS A 302 -11.20 0.95 -5.29
N ASP A 303 -10.96 1.70 -6.36
CA ASP A 303 -11.50 3.06 -6.49
C ASP A 303 -13.03 3.06 -6.60
N CYS A 304 -13.61 2.09 -7.33
CA CYS A 304 -15.06 1.90 -7.37
C CYS A 304 -15.61 1.45 -6.02
N LEU A 305 -15.07 0.37 -5.45
CA LEU A 305 -15.53 -0.21 -4.19
C LEU A 305 -15.53 0.82 -3.06
N ARG A 306 -14.49 1.64 -2.95
CA ARG A 306 -14.42 2.71 -1.94
C ARG A 306 -15.54 3.74 -2.08
N ARG A 307 -15.94 4.08 -3.31
CA ARG A 307 -17.04 5.03 -3.56
C ARG A 307 -18.39 4.40 -3.23
N GLU A 308 -18.57 3.14 -3.58
CA GLU A 308 -19.78 2.36 -3.28
C GLU A 308 -19.96 2.14 -1.77
N MET A 309 -18.86 1.86 -1.07
CA MET A 309 -18.88 1.50 0.35
C MET A 309 -18.80 2.67 1.31
N LYS A 310 -18.64 3.91 0.82
CA LYS A 310 -18.53 5.14 1.64
C LYS A 310 -19.55 5.24 2.79
N PRO A 311 -20.81 4.79 2.69
CA PRO A 311 -21.76 4.84 3.81
C PRO A 311 -21.52 3.78 4.90
N TRP A 312 -20.70 2.76 4.64
CA TRP A 312 -20.67 1.49 5.37
C TRP A 312 -19.27 1.03 5.80
N VAL A 313 -18.22 1.28 5.01
CA VAL A 313 -16.85 0.77 5.20
C VAL A 313 -15.87 1.80 4.66
N GLU A 314 -14.76 2.07 5.36
CA GLU A 314 -13.65 2.78 4.70
C GLU A 314 -12.80 1.76 3.94
N VAL A 315 -12.66 1.93 2.64
CA VAL A 315 -11.81 1.10 1.77
C VAL A 315 -10.57 1.91 1.42
#